data_AF-A0A382CRQ9-F1
#
_entry.id   AF-A0A382CRQ9-F1
#
_cell.length_a   1.000
_cell.length_b   1.000
_cell.length_c   1.000
_cell.angle_alpha   90.00
_cell.angle_beta   90.00
_cell.angle_gamma   90.00
#
_symmetry.space_group_name_H-M   'P 1'
#
loop_
_entity.id
_entity.type
_entity.pdbx_description
1 polymer ?
#
loop_
_entity_poly.entity_id
_entity_poly.type
_entity_poly.pdbx_seq_one_letter_code
_entity_poly.pdbx_strand_id
1 'polypeptide(L)' 'WKTDMGMIYILFGPPDEKKRFSDYSNQKTFESWYYFTVNKSFRFIDVNGFGDYQLETPHFLSIP' A
#
# COMPACT_ATOMS: atom_id res chain seq x y z
N TRP A 1 6.98 -6.24 -11.43
CA TRP A 1 6.59 -7.38 -10.58
C TRP A 1 7.40 -7.50 -9.28
N LYS A 2 8.53 -6.80 -9.12
CA LYS A 2 9.34 -6.81 -7.87
C LYS A 2 8.89 -5.82 -6.78
N THR A 3 7.80 -5.09 -6.98
CA THR A 3 7.26 -4.13 -6.01
C THR A 3 6.09 -4.75 -5.25
N ASP A 4 5.85 -4.31 -4.02
CA ASP A 4 4.76 -4.85 -3.20
C ASP A 4 3.39 -4.63 -3.84
N MET A 5 3.16 -3.46 -4.45
CA MET A 5 1.95 -3.18 -5.23
C MET A 5 1.77 -4.19 -6.37
N GLY A 6 2.87 -4.52 -7.07
CA GLY A 6 2.84 -5.50 -8.14
C GLY A 6 2.51 -6.91 -7.65
N MET A 7 3.03 -7.32 -6.50
CA MET A 7 2.71 -8.62 -5.88
C MET A 7 1.25 -8.69 -5.47
N ILE A 8 0.71 -7.64 -4.81
CA ILE A 8 -0.71 -7.57 -4.45
C ILE A 8 -1.60 -7.60 -5.69
N TYR A 9 -1.24 -6.88 -6.76
CA TYR A 9 -2.01 -6.87 -8.01
C TYR A 9 -2.05 -8.25 -8.69
N ILE A 10 -0.95 -9.02 -8.64
CA ILE A 10 -0.92 -10.37 -9.20
C ILE A 10 -1.79 -11.33 -8.36
N LEU A 11 -1.76 -11.20 -7.03
CA LEU A 11 -2.46 -12.10 -6.12
C LEU A 11 -3.97 -11.83 -6.06
N PHE A 12 -4.38 -10.56 -6.06
CA PHE A 12 -5.77 -10.15 -5.84
C PHE A 12 -6.43 -9.52 -7.07
N GLY A 13 -5.67 -9.26 -8.13
CA GLY A 13 -6.16 -8.53 -9.30
C GLY A 13 -6.25 -7.03 -9.05
N PRO A 14 -7.04 -6.29 -9.85
CA PRO A 14 -7.28 -4.87 -9.63
C PRO A 14 -8.11 -4.65 -8.35
N PRO A 15 -7.80 -3.62 -7.53
CA PRO A 15 -8.61 -3.25 -6.37
C PRO A 15 -9.96 -2.67 -6.78
N ASP A 16 -10.95 -2.81 -5.91
CA ASP A 16 -12.27 -2.18 -6.08
C ASP A 16 -12.17 -0.66 -5.94
N GLU A 17 -11.38 -0.19 -4.96
CA GLU A 17 -11.15 1.23 -4.72
C GLU A 17 -9.67 1.50 -4.42
N LYS A 18 -9.16 2.62 -4.94
CA LYS A 18 -7.84 3.15 -4.62
C LYS A 18 -7.95 4.57 -4.08
N LYS A 19 -7.33 4.86 -2.95
CA LYS A 19 -7.27 6.20 -2.34
C LYS A 19 -5.83 6.65 -2.21
N ARG A 20 -5.52 7.85 -2.69
CA ARG A 20 -4.19 8.44 -2.55
C ARG A 20 -4.25 9.61 -1.58
N PHE A 21 -3.32 9.64 -0.64
CA PHE A 21 -3.20 10.70 0.35
C PHE A 21 -1.76 11.21 0.39
N SER A 22 -1.56 12.51 0.24
CA SER A 22 -0.25 13.15 0.36
C SER A 22 -0.17 13.90 1.69
N ASP A 23 0.72 13.46 2.57
CA ASP A 23 1.05 14.18 3.79
C ASP A 23 2.15 15.21 3.49
N TYR A 24 1.74 16.47 3.31
CA TYR A 24 2.63 17.59 3.05
C TYR A 24 3.61 17.86 4.21
N SER A 25 3.26 17.49 5.44
CA SER A 25 4.11 17.73 6.61
C SER A 25 5.33 16.80 6.65
N ASN A 26 5.15 15.55 6.22
CA ASN A 26 6.19 14.52 6.21
C ASN A 26 6.73 14.20 4.81
N GLN A 27 6.26 14.90 3.77
CA GLN A 27 6.56 14.64 2.35
C GLN A 27 6.31 13.19 1.93
N LYS A 28 5.36 12.51 2.60
CA LYS A 28 5.03 11.11 2.35
C LYS A 28 3.76 11.02 1.54
N THR A 29 3.78 10.19 0.49
CA THR A 29 2.58 9.88 -0.26
C THR A 29 2.14 8.47 0.03
N PHE A 30 0.86 8.30 0.32
CA PHE A 30 0.25 7.02 0.63
C PHE A 30 -0.74 6.65 -0.46
N GLU A 31 -0.81 5.35 -0.77
CA GLU A 31 -1.83 4.79 -1.62
C GLU A 31 -2.47 3.60 -0.92
N SER A 32 -3.77 3.64 -0.72
CA SER A 32 -4.55 2.57 -0.09
C SER A 32 -5.41 1.88 -1.13
N TRP A 33 -5.31 0.57 -1.21
CA TRP A 33 -6.10 -0.30 -2.08
C TRP A 33 -7.10 -1.09 -1.24
N TYR A 34 -8.35 -1.09 -1.66
CA TYR A 34 -9.45 -1.78 -1.00
C TYR A 34 -10.03 -2.85 -1.92
N TYR A 35 -10.18 -4.06 -1.37
CA TYR A 35 -10.79 -5.20 -2.02
C TYR A 35 -11.99 -5.65 -1.17
N PHE A 36 -13.17 -5.12 -1.49
CA PHE A 36 -14.39 -5.35 -0.73
C PHE A 36 -14.88 -6.80 -0.88
N THR A 37 -14.71 -7.41 -2.06
CA THR A 37 -15.14 -8.79 -2.30
C THR A 37 -14.45 -9.80 -1.38
N VAL A 38 -13.16 -9.58 -1.09
CA VAL A 38 -12.35 -10.47 -0.23
C VAL A 38 -12.08 -9.87 1.15
N ASN A 39 -12.69 -8.72 1.46
CA ASN A 39 -12.52 -7.97 2.71
C ASN A 39 -11.04 -7.77 3.10
N LYS A 40 -10.23 -7.31 2.13
CA LYS A 40 -8.81 -6.98 2.33
C LYS A 40 -8.55 -5.52 2.01
N SER A 41 -7.61 -4.93 2.72
CA SER A 41 -7.07 -3.61 2.40
C SER A 41 -5.55 -3.64 2.54
N PHE A 42 -4.89 -2.89 1.67
CA PHE A 42 -3.45 -2.75 1.63
C PHE A 42 -3.12 -1.27 1.57
N ARG A 43 -2.16 -0.82 2.37
CA ARG A 43 -1.68 0.56 2.33
C ARG A 43 -0.24 0.55 1.92
N PHE A 44 0.12 1.44 1.01
CA PHE A 44 1.45 1.59 0.48
C PHE A 44 1.95 3.00 0.75
N ILE A 45 3.26 3.13 1.00
CA ILE A 45 3.92 4.39 1.31
C ILE A 45 5.08 4.62 0.36
N ASP A 46 5.10 5.79 -0.29
CA ASP A 46 6.25 6.31 -1.00
C ASP A 46 7.08 7.15 -0.03
N VAL A 47 8.17 6.56 0.45
CA VAL A 47 9.06 7.17 1.46
C VAL A 47 9.97 8.23 0.84
N ASN A 48 10.35 8.05 -0.42
CA ASN A 48 11.38 8.87 -1.07
C ASN A 48 10.79 9.87 -2.08
N GLY A 49 9.50 9.76 -2.41
CA GLY A 49 8.83 10.64 -3.37
C GLY A 49 9.13 10.32 -4.83
N PHE A 50 9.74 9.17 -5.13
CA PHE A 50 10.12 8.74 -6.48
C PHE A 50 9.13 7.73 -7.09
N GLY A 51 8.04 7.41 -6.40
CA GLY A 51 7.05 6.41 -6.83
C GLY A 51 7.37 4.98 -6.41
N ASP A 52 8.35 4.78 -5.52
CA ASP A 52 8.71 3.47 -4.97
C ASP A 52 7.87 3.18 -3.71
N TYR A 53 6.62 2.78 -3.96
CA TYR A 53 5.66 2.44 -2.92
C TYR A 53 5.98 1.10 -2.24
N GLN A 54 6.16 1.14 -0.93
CA GLN A 54 6.37 -0.03 -0.07
C GLN A 54 5.09 -0.34 0.72
N LEU A 55 4.80 -1.61 0.98
CA LEU A 55 3.63 -1.99 1.76
C LEU A 55 3.81 -1.57 3.23
N GLU A 56 2.87 -0.76 3.73
CA GLU A 56 2.85 -0.22 5.09
C GLU A 56 2.21 -1.18 6.11
N THR A 57 1.36 -2.13 5.66
CA THR A 57 0.70 -3.08 6.57
C THR A 57 1.71 -4.00 7.26
N PRO A 58 1.50 -4.31 8.56
CA PRO A 58 2.58 -4.62 9.46
C PRO A 58 3.20 -5.98 9.12
N HIS A 59 4.52 -6.01 8.90
CA HIS A 59 5.29 -7.04 9.58
C HIS A 59 4.96 -6.86 11.05
N PHE A 60 4.29 -7.84 11.65
CA PHE A 60 4.22 -7.93 13.11
C PHE A 60 5.66 -7.85 13.62
N LEU A 61 6.12 -6.65 13.99
CA LEU A 61 7.14 -6.55 15.01
C LEU A 61 6.52 -7.26 16.19
N SER A 62 7.13 -8.39 16.53
CA SER A 62 7.22 -8.91 17.89
C SER A 62 6.63 -7.91 18.89
N ILE A 63 5.46 -8.25 19.42
CA ILE A 63 5.10 -7.79 20.74
C ILE A 63 5.50 -8.96 21.66
N PRO A 64 6.35 -8.72 22.68
CA PRO A 64 6.83 -9.75 23.60
C PRO A 64 5.71 -10.44 24.38
#